data_AF-A0A5B6W0N3-F1
#
_entry.id   AF-A0A5B6W0N3-F1
#
_cell.length_a   1.000
_cell.length_b   1.000
_cell.length_c   1.000
_cell.angle_alpha   90.00
_cell.angle_beta   90.00
_cell.angle_gamma   90.00
#
_symmetry.space_group_name_H-M   'P 1'
#
loop_
_entity.id
_entity.type
_entity.pdbx_description
1 polymer ?
#
loop_
_entity_poly.entity_id
_entity_poly.type
_entity_poly.pdbx_seq_one_letter_code
_entity_poly.pdbx_strand_id
1 'polypeptide(L)' 'MLFEGNDNVSCEKTLYYAKCSNCSPGANLNVRGYHKINRAIAMKFTIQSFLLSIENWLLLIDIPFTIALGY' A
#
# COMPACT_ATOMS: atom_id res chain seq x y z
N MET A 1 17.23 -16.10 -11.19
CA MET A 1 18.26 -15.07 -10.92
C MET A 1 17.93 -14.47 -9.57
N LEU A 2 18.69 -14.82 -8.54
CA LEU A 2 18.55 -14.30 -7.18
C LEU A 2 19.64 -13.23 -7.01
N PHE A 3 19.26 -12.02 -6.63
CA PHE A 3 20.22 -10.99 -6.24
C PHE A 3 20.39 -11.08 -4.72
N GLU A 4 21.49 -11.70 -4.27
CA GLU A 4 21.97 -11.54 -2.89
C GLU A 4 22.95 -10.35 -2.85
N GLY A 5 22.45 -9.20 -2.36
CA GLY A 5 23.28 -8.07 -1.98
C GLY A 5 23.70 -8.22 -0.51
N ASN A 6 25.00 -8.38 -0.29
CA ASN A 6 25.63 -8.45 1.02
C ASN A 6 25.80 -7.04 1.61
N ASP A 7 24.71 -6.42 2.09
CA ASP A 7 24.76 -5.18 2.85
C ASP A 7 23.92 -5.33 4.12
N ASN A 8 24.57 -5.61 5.25
CA ASN A 8 23.99 -5.57 6.61
C ASN A 8 23.71 -4.12 7.07
N VAL A 9 23.16 -3.27 6.19
CA VAL A 9 22.38 -2.12 6.62
C VAL A 9 20.96 -2.64 6.77
N SER A 10 20.38 -2.51 7.95
CA SER A 10 18.99 -2.91 8.22
C SER A 10 18.01 -2.03 7.41
N CYS A 11 17.97 -2.19 6.08
CA CYS A 11 17.03 -1.57 5.15
C CYS A 11 15.57 -1.83 5.56
N GLU A 12 15.34 -2.90 6.34
CA GLU A 12 14.04 -3.21 6.94
C GLU A 12 13.51 -2.12 7.90
N LYS A 13 14.36 -1.23 8.43
CA LYS A 13 13.93 -0.15 9.35
C LYS A 13 13.50 1.13 8.66
N THR A 14 13.87 1.34 7.41
CA THR A 14 13.52 2.56 6.64
C THR A 14 12.36 2.34 5.68
N LEU A 15 12.00 1.08 5.42
CA LEU A 15 10.94 0.72 4.48
C LEU A 15 9.61 0.48 5.18
N TYR A 16 8.52 0.99 4.60
CA TYR A 16 7.16 0.80 5.09
C TYR A 16 6.37 -0.11 4.14
N TYR A 17 6.52 -1.42 4.29
CA TYR A 17 5.67 -2.39 3.60
C TYR A 17 4.45 -2.73 4.44
N ALA A 18 3.26 -2.58 3.87
CA ALA A 18 2.00 -2.82 4.56
C ALA A 18 1.00 -3.60 3.70
N LYS A 19 0.12 -4.37 4.35
CA LYS A 19 -0.93 -5.17 3.70
C LYS A 19 -2.26 -4.98 4.42
N CYS A 20 -3.34 -4.78 3.66
CA CYS A 20 -4.68 -4.57 4.18
C CYS A 20 -5.69 -5.46 3.44
N SER A 21 -6.32 -6.39 4.16
CA SER A 21 -7.47 -7.19 3.69
C SER A 21 -7.29 -7.98 2.37
N ASN A 22 -6.06 -8.38 2.03
CA ASN A 22 -5.86 -9.27 0.88
C ASN A 22 -6.43 -10.67 1.17
N CYS A 23 -7.13 -11.27 0.21
CA CYS A 23 -7.69 -12.61 0.30
C CYS A 23 -7.08 -13.51 -0.77
N SER A 24 -6.14 -14.38 -0.38
CA SER A 24 -5.57 -15.43 -1.24
C SER A 24 -4.69 -16.39 -0.40
N PRO A 25 -4.31 -17.57 -0.92
CA PRO A 25 -3.35 -18.45 -0.22
C PRO A 25 -1.99 -17.79 0.05
N GLY A 26 -1.57 -16.85 -0.81
CA GLY A 26 -0.40 -15.99 -0.60
C GLY A 26 -0.67 -14.74 0.26
N ALA A 27 -1.87 -14.60 0.81
CA ALA A 27 -2.23 -13.46 1.64
C ALA A 27 -1.63 -13.53 3.06
N ASN A 28 -0.94 -14.62 3.39
CA ASN A 28 -0.35 -14.85 4.71
C ASN A 28 0.53 -13.66 5.17
N LEU A 29 0.44 -13.35 6.46
CA LEU A 29 1.09 -12.21 7.12
C LEU A 29 2.45 -12.59 7.71
N ASN A 30 2.83 -13.88 7.67
CA ASN A 30 4.09 -14.41 8.20
C ASN A 30 5.32 -14.13 7.33
N VAL A 31 5.34 -13.01 6.60
CA VAL A 31 6.49 -12.61 5.78
C VAL A 31 7.27 -11.54 6.55
N ARG A 32 8.57 -11.76 6.77
CA ARG A 32 9.44 -10.79 7.46
C ARG A 32 9.39 -9.41 6.77
N GLY A 33 9.34 -8.34 7.57
CA GLY A 33 9.36 -6.95 7.09
C GLY A 33 8.00 -6.29 6.80
N TYR A 34 6.87 -6.97 7.04
CA TYR A 34 5.53 -6.43 6.75
C TYR A 34 4.78 -5.93 7.99
N HIS A 35 4.14 -4.76 7.86
CA HIS A 35 3.22 -4.20 8.85
C HIS A 35 1.79 -4.55 8.48
N LYS A 36 1.10 -5.32 9.33
CA LYS A 36 -0.36 -5.48 9.24
C LYS A 36 -0.98 -4.14 9.60
N ILE A 37 -1.71 -3.52 8.67
CA ILE A 37 -2.40 -2.26 8.92
C ILE A 37 -3.91 -2.49 9.02
N ASN A 38 -4.57 -1.65 9.82
CA ASN A 38 -6.02 -1.64 9.92
C ASN A 38 -6.62 -0.67 8.88
N ARG A 39 -7.95 -0.70 8.76
CA ARG A 39 -8.69 0.15 7.81
C ARG A 39 -8.39 1.65 8.00
N ALA A 40 -8.24 2.11 9.23
CA ALA A 40 -7.97 3.51 9.54
C ALA A 40 -6.60 3.96 8.98
N ILE A 41 -5.58 3.12 9.08
CA ILE A 41 -4.27 3.38 8.46
C ILE A 41 -4.37 3.27 6.95
N ALA A 42 -5.09 2.28 6.42
CA ALA A 42 -5.25 2.06 4.99
C ALA A 42 -5.96 3.22 4.26
N MET A 43 -6.87 3.94 4.94
CA MET A 43 -7.53 5.14 4.38
C MET A 43 -6.52 6.21 3.95
N LYS A 44 -5.38 6.34 4.63
CA LYS A 44 -4.32 7.31 4.27
C LYS A 44 -3.66 7.04 2.92
N PHE A 45 -3.80 5.82 2.41
CA PHE A 45 -3.22 5.37 1.14
C PHE A 45 -4.26 5.27 0.01
N THR A 46 -5.47 5.82 0.21
CA THR A 46 -6.50 5.90 -0.83
C THR A 46 -6.19 7.01 -1.84
N ILE A 47 -6.80 6.94 -3.03
CA ILE A 47 -6.67 7.99 -4.06
C ILE A 47 -7.03 9.37 -3.48
N GLN A 48 -8.12 9.44 -2.72
CA GLN A 48 -8.57 10.70 -2.09
C GLN A 48 -7.54 11.31 -1.15
N SER A 49 -6.98 10.50 -0.24
CA SER A 49 -6.08 11.00 0.80
C SER A 49 -4.65 11.17 0.31
N PHE A 50 -4.16 10.28 -0.56
CA PHE A 50 -2.75 10.22 -0.95
C PHE A 50 -2.44 11.12 -2.14
N LEU A 51 -3.32 11.16 -3.15
CA LEU A 51 -3.12 11.95 -4.36
C LEU A 51 -3.81 13.32 -4.31
N LEU A 52 -4.38 13.68 -3.15
CA LEU A 52 -5.16 14.90 -2.96
C LEU A 52 -6.21 15.08 -4.06
N SER A 53 -6.84 13.98 -4.50
CA SER A 53 -7.72 13.95 -5.69
C SER A 53 -8.97 14.83 -5.58
N ILE A 54 -9.20 15.47 -4.43
CA ILE A 54 -10.17 16.55 -4.24
C ILE A 54 -9.90 17.70 -5.23
N GLU A 55 -8.67 17.87 -5.71
CA GLU A 55 -8.29 18.90 -6.69
C GLU A 55 -8.79 18.62 -8.13
N ASN A 56 -9.76 17.71 -8.31
CA ASN A 56 -10.53 17.44 -9.53
C ASN A 56 -9.76 17.02 -10.80
N TRP A 57 -8.43 16.95 -10.79
CA TRP A 57 -7.65 16.52 -11.96
C TRP A 57 -8.01 15.10 -12.43
N LEU A 58 -8.37 14.22 -11.50
CA LEU A 58 -8.81 12.84 -11.79
C LEU A 58 -10.15 12.76 -12.52
N LEU A 59 -11.00 13.78 -12.43
CA LEU A 59 -12.25 13.84 -13.21
C LEU A 59 -12.01 14.28 -14.66
N LEU A 60 -10.87 14.91 -14.96
CA LEU A 60 -10.55 15.42 -16.29
C LEU A 60 -9.99 14.35 -17.24
N ILE A 61 -9.59 13.20 -16.70
CA ILE A 61 -8.90 12.16 -17.48
C ILE A 61 -9.84 11.07 -18.04
N ASP A 62 -11.15 11.18 -17.83
CA ASP A 62 -12.20 10.25 -18.34
C ASP A 62 -11.90 8.75 -18.12
N ILE A 63 -11.21 8.44 -17.02
CA ILE A 63 -10.86 7.07 -16.62
C ILE A 63 -11.64 6.73 -15.35
N PRO A 64 -12.28 5.55 -15.25
CA PRO A 64 -12.94 5.12 -14.03
C PRO A 64 -11.96 4.95 -12.85
N PHE A 65 -12.33 5.47 -11.68
CA PHE A 65 -11.53 5.31 -10.45
C PHE A 65 -12.41 5.11 -9.21
N THR A 66 -11.80 4.62 -8.13
CA THR A 66 -12.43 4.50 -6.81
C THR A 66 -11.64 5.31 -5.79
N ILE A 67 -12.28 6.33 -5.22
CA ILE A 67 -11.62 7.32 -4.34
C ILE A 67 -11.26 6.80 -2.95
N ALA A 68 -12.01 5.82 -2.44
CA ALA A 68 -11.93 5.39 -1.04
C ALA A 68 -12.17 3.86 -0.92
N LEU A 69 -11.89 3.33 0.27
CA LEU A 69 -12.20 1.93 0.59
C LEU A 69 -13.71 1.74 0.77
N GLY A 70 -14.29 0.76 0.06
CA GLY A 70 -15.69 0.36 0.20
C GLY A 70 -16.05 -0.06 1.63
N TYR A 71 -17.32 0.11 2.00
CA TYR A 71 -17.85 -0.24 3.32
C TYR A 71 -17.72 -1.72 3.65
#